data_AF-A0A810QAC2-F1
#
_entry.id   AF-A0A810QAC2-F1
#
_cell.length_a   1.000
_cell.length_b   1.000
_cell.length_c   1.000
_cell.angle_alpha   90.00
_cell.angle_beta   90.00
_cell.angle_gamma   90.00
#
_symmetry.space_group_name_H-M   'P 1'
#
loop_
_entity.id
_entity.type
_entity.pdbx_description
1 polymer ?
#
loop_
_entity_poly.entity_id
_entity_poly.type
_entity_poly.pdbx_seq_one_letter_code
_entity_poly.pdbx_strand_id
1 'polypeptide(L)'
;MYCADCGEKMYNHRSKGGTENNPYPSDFFDCSSYTLAHQKRTAACCGHYITTKALRTLILDTIRTVSTFAISNQAAFMEKVRSASQLRQVEAAKDAKRKLSKDKKRIAELDTIIKKLYESFAVGRITDERFDSLLADYEAEQKALQASVAEAEEKLSAFAEDAARVEQFLELARKYTDFSELTTPMINEFIEKIIVHAPERIDGDRVQEVEIHLRFIGQFELPAPELTEEEIKRQEQLKRHRIKSRERYQKIKAGEHAVGQPFMLTCKCCGQEFASKRTNTLFCGPNCRAKFYRQEAAESRSRECTCENCGKVFPTTRSSVKYCSDACRYAAQIKRQGARKKALREAKNEEEIKTS
;
A
#
# COMPACT_ATOMS: atom_id res chain seq x y z
N MET A 1 -6.26 -13.32 20.37
CA MET A 1 -6.68 -12.00 19.86
C MET A 1 -6.63 -11.02 20.99
N TYR A 2 -5.85 -9.97 20.83
CA TYR A 2 -5.50 -9.01 21.87
C TYR A 2 -5.61 -7.59 21.34
N CYS A 3 -5.95 -6.66 22.22
CA CYS A 3 -5.93 -5.23 21.93
C CYS A 3 -4.48 -4.72 22.04
N ALA A 4 -4.04 -3.90 21.07
CA ALA A 4 -2.71 -3.30 21.11
C ALA A 4 -2.55 -2.32 22.27
N ASP A 5 -3.54 -1.45 22.49
CA ASP A 5 -3.45 -0.36 23.47
C ASP A 5 -3.48 -0.84 24.93
N CYS A 6 -4.34 -1.82 25.24
CA CYS A 6 -4.54 -2.27 26.62
C CYS A 6 -4.06 -3.70 26.89
N GLY A 7 -3.55 -4.43 25.89
CA GLY A 7 -3.05 -5.81 26.02
C GLY A 7 -4.11 -6.89 26.31
N GLU A 8 -5.33 -6.50 26.67
CA GLU A 8 -6.39 -7.40 27.09
C GLU A 8 -6.99 -8.18 25.90
N LYS A 9 -7.60 -9.34 26.20
CA LYS A 9 -8.25 -10.19 25.19
C LYS A 9 -9.42 -9.48 24.51
N MET A 10 -9.68 -9.82 23.26
CA MET A 10 -10.89 -9.36 22.55
C MET A 10 -12.04 -10.36 22.71
N TYR A 11 -13.27 -9.86 22.85
CA TYR A 11 -14.48 -10.67 22.90
C TYR A 11 -15.17 -10.72 21.55
N ASN A 12 -15.68 -11.90 21.18
CA ASN A 12 -16.50 -12.08 20.00
C ASN A 12 -17.96 -11.76 20.34
N HIS A 13 -18.57 -10.87 19.56
CA HIS A 13 -19.98 -10.53 19.63
C HIS A 13 -20.68 -11.02 18.38
N ARG A 14 -21.68 -11.90 18.56
CA ARG A 14 -22.55 -12.37 17.49
C ARG A 14 -23.99 -11.98 17.76
N SER A 15 -24.62 -11.40 16.76
CA SER A 15 -26.06 -11.17 16.73
C SER A 15 -26.64 -11.77 15.47
N LYS A 16 -27.79 -12.43 15.60
CA LYS A 16 -28.55 -12.96 14.46
C LYS A 16 -29.28 -11.86 13.68
N GLY A 17 -29.28 -10.62 14.15
CA GLY A 17 -30.10 -9.55 13.59
C GLY A 17 -31.60 -9.74 13.87
N GLY A 18 -32.46 -8.97 13.21
CA GLY A 18 -33.91 -9.09 13.32
C GLY A 18 -34.59 -8.24 14.40
N THR A 19 -33.87 -7.24 14.95
CA THR A 19 -34.47 -6.22 15.83
C THR A 19 -34.53 -4.88 15.11
N GLU A 20 -35.41 -3.97 15.52
CA GLU A 20 -35.55 -2.63 14.91
C GLU A 20 -34.21 -1.86 14.92
N ASN A 21 -33.44 -1.98 16.00
CA ASN A 21 -32.13 -1.33 16.16
C ASN A 21 -30.95 -2.14 15.58
N ASN A 22 -31.12 -3.43 15.32
CA ASN A 22 -30.12 -4.28 14.67
C ASN A 22 -30.79 -5.21 13.65
N PRO A 23 -31.09 -4.70 12.45
CA PRO A 23 -31.83 -5.46 11.43
C PRO A 23 -30.98 -6.57 10.79
N TYR A 24 -29.65 -6.45 10.79
CA TYR A 24 -28.75 -7.39 10.11
C TYR A 24 -27.94 -8.24 11.08
N PRO A 25 -27.55 -9.48 10.70
CA PRO A 25 -26.59 -10.26 11.45
C PRO A 25 -25.25 -9.54 11.57
N SER A 26 -24.64 -9.59 12.74
CA SER A 26 -23.33 -8.99 13.01
C SER A 26 -22.42 -9.99 13.69
N ASP A 27 -21.18 -10.13 13.23
CA ASP A 27 -20.14 -10.95 13.85
C ASP A 27 -18.82 -10.18 13.85
N PHE A 28 -18.34 -9.84 15.04
CA PHE A 28 -17.17 -9.00 15.23
C PHE A 28 -16.46 -9.30 16.54
N PHE A 29 -15.23 -8.83 16.63
CA PHE A 29 -14.45 -8.79 17.86
C PHE A 29 -14.31 -7.35 18.35
N ASP A 30 -14.42 -7.16 19.65
CA ASP A 30 -14.20 -5.87 20.32
C ASP A 30 -13.27 -6.06 21.52
N CYS A 31 -12.57 -5.00 21.93
CA CYS A 31 -11.74 -5.03 23.13
C CYS A 31 -12.61 -5.29 24.36
N SER A 32 -12.23 -6.29 25.17
CA SER A 32 -12.97 -6.64 26.38
C SER A 32 -12.92 -5.52 27.43
N SER A 33 -11.77 -4.84 27.59
CA SER A 33 -11.64 -3.69 28.48
C SER A 33 -12.60 -2.58 28.06
N TYR A 34 -12.72 -2.28 26.77
CA TYR A 34 -13.66 -1.26 26.27
C TYR A 34 -15.12 -1.66 26.51
N THR A 35 -15.50 -2.90 26.19
CA THR A 35 -16.88 -3.39 26.38
C THR A 35 -17.29 -3.48 27.85
N LEU A 36 -16.40 -3.94 28.72
CA LEU A 36 -16.67 -4.01 30.17
C LEU A 36 -16.63 -2.63 30.84
N ALA A 37 -15.79 -1.72 30.36
CA ALA A 37 -15.70 -0.36 30.90
C ALA A 37 -16.98 0.43 30.65
N HIS A 38 -17.66 0.23 29.51
CA HIS A 38 -19.02 0.75 29.27
C HIS A 38 -20.04 0.25 30.31
N GLN A 39 -19.95 -1.02 30.72
CA GLN A 39 -20.83 -1.58 31.75
C GLN A 39 -20.52 -1.01 33.15
N LYS A 40 -19.25 -0.70 33.42
CA LYS A 40 -18.75 -0.21 34.72
C LYS A 40 -18.62 1.32 34.79
N ARG A 41 -18.98 2.06 33.74
CA ARG A 41 -18.81 3.52 33.61
C ARG A 41 -17.38 4.01 33.88
N THR A 42 -16.39 3.23 33.48
CA THR A 42 -14.98 3.60 33.52
C THR A 42 -14.45 3.79 32.09
N ALA A 43 -13.34 4.51 31.90
CA ALA A 43 -12.70 4.65 30.59
C ALA A 43 -11.31 4.00 30.66
N ALA A 44 -11.21 2.74 30.23
CA ALA A 44 -9.96 1.97 30.31
C ALA A 44 -9.30 1.72 28.94
N CYS A 45 -10.05 1.83 27.85
CA CYS A 45 -9.56 1.60 26.48
C CYS A 45 -10.48 2.30 25.46
N CYS A 46 -10.09 2.33 24.18
CA CYS A 46 -10.91 2.84 23.07
C CYS A 46 -11.57 1.70 22.27
N GLY A 47 -12.48 2.05 21.34
CA GLY A 47 -13.29 1.10 20.55
C GLY A 47 -12.48 0.34 19.49
N HIS A 48 -11.74 -0.68 19.93
CA HIS A 48 -11.00 -1.60 19.06
C HIS A 48 -11.91 -2.67 18.47
N TYR A 49 -12.61 -2.29 17.41
CA TYR A 49 -13.54 -3.17 16.74
C TYR A 49 -12.93 -3.76 15.47
N ILE A 50 -13.12 -5.06 15.21
CA ILE A 50 -12.81 -5.68 13.91
C ILE A 50 -13.87 -6.72 13.54
N THR A 51 -14.36 -6.70 12.29
CA THR A 51 -15.34 -7.70 11.82
C THR A 51 -14.67 -9.07 11.64
N THR A 52 -15.40 -10.14 11.97
CA THR A 52 -14.91 -11.50 11.76
C THR A 52 -14.66 -11.78 10.27
N LYS A 53 -15.45 -11.17 9.37
CA LYS A 53 -15.23 -11.26 7.92
C LYS A 53 -13.87 -10.68 7.51
N ALA A 54 -13.56 -9.44 7.91
CA ALA A 54 -12.28 -8.80 7.59
C ALA A 54 -11.11 -9.56 8.21
N LEU A 55 -11.25 -10.03 9.44
CA LEU A 55 -10.24 -10.83 10.11
C LEU A 55 -9.94 -12.13 9.35
N ARG A 56 -10.97 -12.90 8.98
CA ARG A 56 -10.79 -14.15 8.22
C ARG A 56 -10.12 -13.91 6.88
N THR A 57 -10.47 -12.83 6.18
CA THR A 57 -9.82 -12.49 4.90
C THR A 57 -8.35 -12.13 5.09
N LEU A 58 -8.01 -11.33 6.11
CA LEU A 58 -6.62 -10.96 6.40
C LEU A 58 -5.77 -12.17 6.78
N ILE A 59 -6.29 -13.03 7.65
CA ILE A 59 -5.61 -14.27 8.05
C ILE A 59 -5.36 -15.16 6.83
N LEU A 60 -6.38 -15.37 6.01
CA LEU A 60 -6.29 -16.25 4.85
C LEU A 60 -5.25 -15.74 3.85
N ASP A 61 -5.28 -14.44 3.58
CA ASP A 61 -4.33 -13.78 2.67
C ASP A 61 -2.90 -13.84 3.20
N THR A 62 -2.72 -13.60 4.51
CA THR A 62 -1.42 -13.71 5.18
C THR A 62 -0.87 -15.12 5.08
N ILE A 63 -1.65 -16.15 5.48
CA ILE A 63 -1.22 -17.55 5.43
C ILE A 63 -0.89 -17.96 3.99
N ARG A 64 -1.73 -17.60 3.02
CA ARG A 64 -1.48 -17.88 1.59
C ARG A 64 -0.16 -17.29 1.13
N THR A 65 0.04 -16.00 1.38
CA THR A 65 1.20 -15.27 0.88
C THR A 65 2.49 -15.76 1.54
N VAL A 66 2.48 -15.95 2.87
CA VAL A 66 3.64 -16.49 3.60
C VAL A 66 3.95 -17.91 3.16
N SER A 67 2.95 -18.77 3.01
CA SER A 67 3.16 -20.16 2.60
C SER A 67 3.68 -20.24 1.16
N THR A 68 3.12 -19.44 0.25
CA THR A 68 3.60 -19.35 -1.14
C THR A 68 5.06 -18.87 -1.20
N PHE A 69 5.39 -17.86 -0.40
CA PHE A 69 6.77 -17.36 -0.30
C PHE A 69 7.73 -18.40 0.31
N ALA A 70 7.30 -19.09 1.36
CA ALA A 70 8.09 -20.12 2.04
C ALA A 70 8.39 -21.32 1.11
N ILE A 71 7.42 -21.72 0.28
CA ILE A 71 7.57 -22.82 -0.67
C ILE A 71 8.42 -22.41 -1.88
N SER A 72 8.19 -21.21 -2.43
CA SER A 72 8.89 -20.73 -3.63
C SER A 72 10.34 -20.31 -3.37
N ASN A 73 10.64 -19.78 -2.18
CA ASN A 73 11.97 -19.27 -1.83
C ASN A 73 12.37 -19.63 -0.40
N GLN A 74 12.60 -20.92 -0.16
CA GLN A 74 12.94 -21.46 1.15
C GLN A 74 14.20 -20.81 1.77
N ALA A 75 15.22 -20.50 0.96
CA ALA A 75 16.45 -19.89 1.43
C ALA A 75 16.23 -18.44 1.90
N ALA A 76 15.56 -17.60 1.10
CA ALA A 76 15.26 -16.23 1.51
C ALA A 76 14.26 -16.18 2.67
N PHE A 77 13.35 -17.15 2.74
CA PHE A 77 12.45 -17.32 3.86
C PHE A 77 13.21 -17.60 5.16
N MET A 78 14.11 -18.59 5.18
CA MET A 78 14.95 -18.88 6.34
C MET A 78 15.74 -17.66 6.81
N GLU A 79 16.35 -16.91 5.88
CA GLU A 79 17.09 -15.70 6.23
C GLU A 79 16.19 -14.61 6.81
N LYS A 80 14.97 -14.42 6.29
CA LYS A 80 14.01 -13.47 6.86
C LYS A 80 13.57 -13.85 8.27
N VAL A 81 13.23 -15.12 8.51
CA VAL A 81 12.86 -15.58 9.86
C VAL A 81 14.01 -15.36 10.84
N ARG A 82 15.24 -15.68 10.43
CA ARG A 82 16.46 -15.40 11.23
C ARG A 82 16.66 -13.91 11.49
N SER A 83 16.40 -13.06 10.50
CA SER A 83 16.53 -11.60 10.65
C SER A 83 15.48 -11.01 11.59
N ALA A 84 14.25 -11.57 11.58
CA ALA A 84 13.14 -11.15 12.44
C ALA A 84 13.29 -11.64 13.90
N SER A 85 13.94 -12.79 14.12
CA SER A 85 14.20 -13.39 15.45
C SER A 85 15.24 -12.62 16.31
N GLN A 86 15.60 -11.38 15.95
CA GLN A 86 16.68 -10.61 16.60
C GLN A 86 18.02 -11.38 16.65
N LEU A 87 18.81 -11.26 15.58
CA LEU A 87 20.25 -10.96 15.59
C LEU A 87 20.89 -11.52 14.30
N ARG A 88 21.92 -10.83 13.81
CA ARG A 88 22.76 -11.29 12.69
C ARG A 88 23.49 -12.57 13.10
N GLN A 89 22.96 -13.72 12.69
CA GLN A 89 23.23 -14.97 13.42
C GLN A 89 23.89 -16.08 12.59
N VAL A 90 24.24 -15.86 11.32
CA VAL A 90 25.06 -16.86 10.61
C VAL A 90 26.54 -16.76 10.99
N GLU A 91 27.09 -15.54 11.06
CA GLU A 91 28.48 -15.30 11.45
C GLU A 91 28.67 -15.48 12.96
N ALA A 92 27.75 -14.95 13.77
CA ALA A 92 27.78 -15.12 15.22
C ALA A 92 27.64 -16.60 15.65
N ALA A 93 26.85 -17.42 14.95
CA ALA A 93 26.79 -18.86 15.22
C ALA A 93 28.10 -19.58 14.89
N LYS A 94 28.75 -19.19 13.76
CA LYS A 94 30.06 -19.75 13.39
C LYS A 94 31.13 -19.36 14.41
N ASP A 95 31.13 -18.12 14.86
CA ASP A 95 32.08 -17.63 15.86
C ASP A 95 31.81 -18.21 17.25
N ALA A 96 30.54 -18.35 17.66
CA ALA A 96 30.16 -19.04 18.88
C ALA A 96 30.58 -20.51 18.84
N LYS A 97 30.38 -21.22 17.72
CA LYS A 97 30.81 -22.61 17.55
C LYS A 97 32.34 -22.75 17.59
N ARG A 98 33.07 -21.81 16.97
CA ARG A 98 34.54 -21.76 17.04
C ARG A 98 35.01 -21.50 18.46
N LYS A 99 34.42 -20.53 19.16
CA LYS A 99 34.73 -20.19 20.55
C LYS A 99 34.47 -21.37 21.49
N LEU A 100 33.31 -22.01 21.38
CA LEU A 100 32.96 -23.22 22.12
C LEU A 100 33.99 -24.35 21.91
N SER A 101 34.44 -24.55 20.67
CA SER A 101 35.46 -25.57 20.37
C SER A 101 36.82 -25.26 21.00
N LYS A 102 37.18 -23.97 21.10
CA LYS A 102 38.43 -23.53 21.72
C LYS A 102 38.35 -23.64 23.25
N ASP A 103 37.26 -23.15 23.84
CA ASP A 103 37.06 -23.15 25.29
C ASP A 103 37.00 -24.59 25.82
N LYS A 104 36.30 -25.52 25.13
CA LYS A 104 36.30 -26.94 25.49
C LYS A 104 37.68 -27.60 25.41
N LYS A 105 38.48 -27.26 24.39
CA LYS A 105 39.88 -27.75 24.28
C LYS A 105 40.72 -27.23 25.44
N ARG A 106 40.61 -25.95 25.76
CA ARG A 106 41.35 -25.34 26.87
C ARG A 106 40.96 -25.93 28.22
N ILE A 107 39.68 -26.22 28.45
CA ILE A 107 39.22 -26.93 29.65
C ILE A 107 39.88 -28.31 29.76
N ALA A 108 39.91 -29.10 28.68
CA ALA A 108 40.56 -30.41 28.68
C ALA A 108 42.09 -30.33 28.89
N GLU A 109 42.73 -29.29 28.37
CA GLU A 109 44.14 -29.00 28.65
C GLU A 109 44.36 -28.67 30.13
N LEU A 110 43.51 -27.80 30.72
CA LEU A 110 43.55 -27.45 32.14
C LEU A 110 43.35 -28.68 33.03
N ASP A 111 42.39 -29.56 32.71
CA ASP A 111 42.19 -30.82 33.44
C ASP A 111 43.45 -31.70 33.42
N THR A 112 44.18 -31.70 32.30
CA THR A 112 45.43 -32.45 32.16
C THR A 112 46.57 -31.81 32.95
N ILE A 113 46.63 -30.47 32.97
CA ILE A 113 47.63 -29.70 33.73
C ILE A 113 47.39 -29.90 35.24
N ILE A 114 46.14 -29.80 35.70
CA ILE A 114 45.76 -30.00 37.10
C ILE A 114 46.13 -31.42 37.55
N LYS A 115 45.84 -32.46 36.76
CA LYS A 115 46.27 -33.84 37.06
C LYS A 115 47.78 -33.97 37.27
N LYS A 116 48.59 -33.39 36.37
CA LYS A 116 50.06 -33.40 36.48
C LYS A 116 50.57 -32.58 37.66
N LEU A 117 49.88 -31.50 38.02
CA LEU A 117 50.18 -30.69 39.20
C LEU A 117 50.00 -31.53 40.48
N TYR A 118 48.90 -32.27 40.59
CA TYR A 118 48.65 -33.21 41.69
C TYR A 118 49.70 -34.33 41.77
N GLU A 119 50.07 -34.94 40.63
CA GLU A 119 51.13 -35.96 40.59
C GLU A 119 52.48 -35.41 41.06
N SER A 120 52.82 -34.18 40.66
CA SER A 120 54.08 -33.53 41.05
C SER A 120 54.11 -33.13 42.52
N PHE A 121 52.95 -32.76 43.07
CA PHE A 121 52.75 -32.50 44.49
C PHE A 121 52.90 -33.78 45.33
N ALA A 122 52.26 -34.88 44.92
CA ALA A 122 52.35 -36.16 45.61
C ALA A 122 53.78 -36.75 45.65
N VAL A 123 54.61 -36.42 44.67
CA VAL A 123 56.05 -36.79 44.62
C VAL A 123 56.93 -35.84 45.45
N GLY A 124 56.36 -34.77 46.04
CA GLY A 124 57.06 -33.82 46.89
C GLY A 124 57.92 -32.80 46.14
N ARG A 125 57.68 -32.58 44.84
CA ARG A 125 58.45 -31.61 44.03
C ARG A 125 58.01 -30.16 44.22
N ILE A 126 56.85 -29.93 44.85
CA ILE A 126 56.21 -28.62 44.99
C ILE A 126 55.78 -28.45 46.45
N THR A 127 55.92 -27.24 46.99
CA THR A 127 55.46 -26.89 48.35
C THR A 127 53.97 -26.59 48.36
N ASP A 128 53.30 -26.82 49.50
CA ASP A 128 51.87 -26.59 49.69
C ASP A 128 51.43 -25.18 49.23
N GLU A 129 52.15 -24.13 49.66
CA GLU A 129 51.86 -22.74 49.27
C GLU A 129 51.85 -22.50 47.74
N ARG A 130 52.74 -23.18 47.01
CA ARG A 130 52.83 -23.06 45.54
C ARG A 130 51.78 -23.88 44.83
N PHE A 131 51.42 -25.02 45.41
CA PHE A 131 50.34 -25.85 44.91
C PHE A 131 49.00 -25.11 44.99
N ASP A 132 48.66 -24.56 46.16
CA ASP A 132 47.40 -23.85 46.39
C ASP A 132 47.24 -22.62 45.48
N SER A 133 48.32 -21.85 45.31
CA SER A 133 48.30 -20.68 44.42
C SER A 133 48.07 -21.07 42.95
N LEU A 134 48.78 -22.08 42.43
CA LEU A 134 48.63 -22.50 41.04
C LEU A 134 47.27 -23.16 40.79
N LEU A 135 46.79 -23.95 41.74
CA LEU A 135 45.47 -24.59 41.64
C LEU A 135 44.37 -23.53 41.60
N ALA A 136 44.43 -22.52 42.47
CA ALA A 136 43.45 -21.43 42.49
C ALA A 136 43.38 -20.66 41.16
N ASP A 137 44.54 -20.38 40.52
CA ASP A 137 44.59 -19.70 39.22
C ASP A 137 43.97 -20.56 38.10
N TYR A 138 44.28 -21.86 38.06
CA TYR A 138 43.72 -22.77 37.06
C TYR A 138 42.23 -23.04 37.27
N GLU A 139 41.77 -23.16 38.52
CA GLU A 139 40.35 -23.30 38.85
C GLU A 139 39.56 -22.04 38.48
N ALA A 140 40.13 -20.85 38.71
CA ALA A 140 39.53 -19.59 38.28
C ALA A 140 39.40 -19.51 36.75
N GLU A 141 40.45 -19.88 36.01
CA GLU A 141 40.43 -19.95 34.55
C GLU A 141 39.39 -20.97 34.05
N GLN A 142 39.35 -22.16 34.65
CA GLN A 142 38.40 -23.21 34.28
C GLN A 142 36.95 -22.78 34.52
N LYS A 143 36.67 -22.13 35.65
CA LYS A 143 35.33 -21.60 35.97
C LYS A 143 34.89 -20.51 34.99
N ALA A 144 35.79 -19.61 34.61
CA ALA A 144 35.52 -18.59 33.60
C ALA A 144 35.23 -19.21 32.22
N LEU A 145 36.00 -20.22 31.82
CA LEU A 145 35.79 -20.93 30.56
C LEU A 145 34.49 -21.74 30.56
N GLN A 146 34.13 -22.39 31.67
CA GLN A 146 32.85 -23.09 31.80
C GLN A 146 31.65 -22.15 31.68
N ALA A 147 31.71 -20.95 32.27
CA ALA A 147 30.68 -19.94 32.10
C ALA A 147 30.56 -19.47 30.64
N SER A 148 31.69 -19.25 29.95
CA SER A 148 31.73 -18.91 28.51
C SER A 148 31.14 -20.03 27.64
N VAL A 149 31.42 -21.30 27.98
CA VAL A 149 30.84 -22.46 27.27
C VAL A 149 29.33 -22.52 27.48
N ALA A 150 28.84 -22.35 28.71
CA ALA A 150 27.41 -22.38 29.00
C ALA A 150 26.66 -21.27 28.23
N GLU A 151 27.19 -20.04 28.23
CA GLU A 151 26.60 -18.93 27.47
C GLU A 151 26.62 -19.19 25.95
N ALA A 152 27.70 -19.77 25.42
CA ALA A 152 27.81 -20.11 24.00
C ALA A 152 26.87 -21.27 23.60
N GLU A 153 26.67 -22.25 24.49
CA GLU A 153 25.73 -23.36 24.30
C GLU A 153 24.28 -22.89 24.32
N GLU A 154 23.90 -22.06 25.30
CA GLU A 154 22.56 -21.47 25.40
C GLU A 154 22.23 -20.62 24.17
N LYS A 155 23.21 -19.85 23.70
CA LYS A 155 23.11 -19.14 22.43
C LYS A 155 22.84 -20.13 21.32
N LEU A 156 23.71 -21.12 21.08
CA LEU A 156 23.58 -22.09 19.98
C LEU A 156 22.29 -22.92 20.02
N SER A 157 21.78 -23.27 21.22
CA SER A 157 20.50 -23.98 21.35
C SER A 157 19.33 -23.13 20.86
N ALA A 158 19.33 -21.82 21.13
CA ALA A 158 18.30 -20.93 20.60
C ALA A 158 18.29 -20.91 19.05
N PHE A 159 19.46 -20.91 18.39
CA PHE A 159 19.52 -21.00 16.91
C PHE A 159 18.99 -22.34 16.39
N ALA A 160 19.26 -23.44 17.10
CA ALA A 160 18.81 -24.76 16.70
C ALA A 160 17.28 -24.87 16.83
N GLU A 161 16.72 -24.29 17.88
CA GLU A 161 15.28 -24.15 18.06
C GLU A 161 14.66 -23.31 16.93
N ASP A 162 15.27 -22.19 16.55
CA ASP A 162 14.82 -21.35 15.42
C ASP A 162 14.80 -22.12 14.10
N ALA A 163 15.85 -22.89 13.82
CA ALA A 163 15.92 -23.72 12.62
C ALA A 163 14.83 -24.81 12.61
N ALA A 164 14.61 -25.48 13.75
CA ALA A 164 13.56 -26.49 13.90
C ALA A 164 12.16 -25.88 13.75
N ARG A 165 11.92 -24.66 14.29
CA ARG A 165 10.66 -23.93 14.12
C ARG A 165 10.37 -23.63 12.64
N VAL A 166 11.38 -23.22 11.87
CA VAL A 166 11.21 -22.97 10.43
C VAL A 166 10.88 -24.26 9.67
N GLU A 167 11.54 -25.36 9.99
CA GLU A 167 11.27 -26.66 9.36
C GLU A 167 9.84 -27.13 9.64
N GLN A 168 9.36 -27.02 10.88
CA GLN A 168 7.98 -27.30 11.26
C GLN A 168 6.97 -26.43 10.50
N PHE A 169 7.28 -25.14 10.32
CA PHE A 169 6.44 -24.25 9.51
C PHE A 169 6.38 -24.70 8.04
N LEU A 170 7.51 -25.10 7.45
CA LEU A 170 7.56 -25.57 6.07
C LEU A 170 6.78 -26.87 5.88
N GLU A 171 6.84 -27.78 6.84
CA GLU A 171 6.01 -28.99 6.85
C GLU A 171 4.51 -28.65 6.89
N LEU A 172 4.12 -27.71 7.75
CA LEU A 172 2.74 -27.22 7.82
C LEU A 172 2.31 -26.54 6.52
N ALA A 173 3.15 -25.68 5.94
CA ALA A 173 2.87 -25.01 4.67
C ALA A 173 2.70 -26.02 3.52
N ARG A 174 3.47 -27.11 3.51
CA ARG A 174 3.34 -28.21 2.54
C ARG A 174 2.11 -29.08 2.77
N LYS A 175 1.67 -29.24 4.03
CA LYS A 175 0.46 -29.99 4.38
C LYS A 175 -0.82 -29.31 3.86
N TYR A 176 -0.82 -27.97 3.84
CA TYR A 176 -1.96 -27.17 3.39
C TYR A 176 -1.62 -26.45 2.08
N THR A 177 -1.60 -27.14 0.94
CA THR A 177 -1.34 -26.48 -0.35
C THR A 177 -2.56 -25.74 -0.92
N ASP A 178 -3.76 -26.23 -0.62
CA ASP A 178 -5.03 -25.59 -1.01
C ASP A 178 -5.55 -24.72 0.13
N PHE A 179 -5.18 -23.45 0.10
CA PHE A 179 -5.68 -22.45 1.05
C PHE A 179 -7.04 -21.87 0.63
N SER A 180 -7.89 -22.59 -0.10
CA SER A 180 -9.16 -22.04 -0.62
C SER A 180 -10.09 -21.56 0.50
N GLU A 181 -10.16 -22.29 1.61
CA GLU A 181 -10.97 -21.97 2.77
C GLU A 181 -10.17 -21.95 4.07
N LEU A 182 -10.45 -20.95 4.92
CA LEU A 182 -9.83 -20.86 6.24
C LEU A 182 -10.57 -21.79 7.22
N THR A 183 -9.92 -22.88 7.65
CA THR A 183 -10.44 -23.78 8.67
C THR A 183 -9.94 -23.40 10.07
N THR A 184 -10.72 -23.67 11.11
CA THR A 184 -10.33 -23.45 12.52
C THR A 184 -9.00 -24.15 12.91
N PRO A 185 -8.74 -25.42 12.53
CA PRO A 185 -7.45 -26.04 12.82
C PRO A 185 -6.28 -25.31 12.15
N MET A 186 -6.43 -24.84 10.90
CA MET A 186 -5.39 -24.04 10.25
C MET A 186 -5.08 -22.75 11.03
N ILE A 187 -6.10 -22.07 11.56
CA ILE A 187 -5.87 -20.87 12.40
C ILE A 187 -5.03 -21.23 13.63
N ASN A 188 -5.38 -22.30 14.34
CA ASN A 188 -4.69 -22.70 15.57
C ASN A 188 -3.27 -23.26 15.33
N GLU A 189 -3.03 -23.85 14.16
CA GLU A 189 -1.72 -24.37 13.77
C GLU A 189 -0.78 -23.24 13.31
N PHE A 190 -1.27 -22.30 12.49
CA PHE A 190 -0.45 -21.24 11.90
C PHE A 190 -0.31 -19.99 12.79
N ILE A 191 -1.34 -19.62 13.55
CA ILE A 191 -1.41 -18.33 14.25
C ILE A 191 -1.22 -18.54 15.75
N GLU A 192 -0.31 -17.76 16.33
CA GLU A 192 -0.10 -17.71 17.78
C GLU A 192 -0.96 -16.63 18.42
N LYS A 193 -0.85 -15.39 17.91
CA LYS A 193 -1.62 -14.26 18.40
C LYS A 193 -1.91 -13.28 17.28
N ILE A 194 -2.99 -12.53 17.49
CA ILE A 194 -3.40 -11.43 16.60
C ILE A 194 -3.56 -10.22 17.49
N ILE A 195 -2.89 -9.13 17.13
CA ILE A 195 -2.93 -7.86 17.84
C ILE A 195 -3.68 -6.88 16.93
N VAL A 196 -4.71 -6.25 17.50
CA VAL A 196 -5.57 -5.31 16.76
C VAL A 196 -5.34 -3.92 17.32
N HIS A 197 -4.94 -3.01 16.43
CA HIS A 197 -4.72 -1.61 16.75
C HIS A 197 -6.00 -0.78 16.65
N ALA A 198 -5.95 0.41 17.23
CA ALA A 198 -7.03 1.38 17.14
C ALA A 198 -7.29 1.76 15.67
N PRO A 199 -8.56 1.95 15.27
CA PRO A 199 -8.86 2.38 13.91
C PRO A 199 -8.55 3.87 13.71
N GLU A 200 -7.84 4.17 12.64
CA GLU A 200 -7.51 5.51 12.20
C GLU A 200 -8.37 5.95 11.02
N ARG A 201 -8.51 7.27 10.82
CA ARG A 201 -9.18 7.84 9.65
C ARG A 201 -8.18 8.54 8.76
N ILE A 202 -7.85 7.92 7.64
CA ILE A 202 -6.94 8.47 6.63
C ILE A 202 -7.77 8.73 5.37
N ASP A 203 -7.72 9.95 4.82
CA ASP A 203 -8.59 10.40 3.71
C ASP A 203 -10.11 10.23 3.94
N GLY A 204 -10.52 10.05 5.19
CA GLY A 204 -11.88 9.73 5.61
C GLY A 204 -12.34 8.30 5.31
N ASP A 205 -11.41 7.41 4.97
CA ASP A 205 -11.59 5.96 5.06
C ASP A 205 -11.09 5.47 6.43
N ARG A 206 -11.76 4.47 6.99
CA ARG A 206 -11.33 3.82 8.24
C ARG A 206 -10.23 2.80 7.91
N VAL A 207 -9.00 3.10 8.33
CA VAL A 207 -7.84 2.21 8.25
C VAL A 207 -7.61 1.63 9.63
N GLN A 208 -7.20 0.37 9.70
CA GLN A 208 -6.92 -0.29 10.97
C GLN A 208 -5.79 -1.26 10.78
N GLU A 209 -4.74 -1.12 11.58
CA GLU A 209 -3.60 -2.01 11.57
C GLU A 209 -3.91 -3.28 12.37
N VAL A 210 -3.49 -4.42 11.83
CA VAL A 210 -3.68 -5.74 12.43
C VAL A 210 -2.39 -6.51 12.28
N GLU A 211 -1.76 -6.83 13.39
CA GLU A 211 -0.56 -7.66 13.42
C GLU A 211 -0.96 -9.11 13.63
N ILE A 212 -0.47 -9.98 12.76
CA ILE A 212 -0.71 -11.42 12.82
C ILE A 212 0.64 -12.08 13.13
N HIS A 213 0.76 -12.64 14.33
CA HIS A 213 1.94 -13.41 14.73
C HIS A 213 1.73 -14.89 14.41
N LEU A 214 2.64 -15.42 13.62
CA LEU A 214 2.67 -16.82 13.24
C LEU A 214 3.47 -17.62 14.26
N ARG A 215 2.97 -18.81 14.63
CA ARG A 215 3.45 -19.61 15.78
C ARG A 215 4.91 -20.02 15.76
N PHE A 216 5.52 -20.04 14.58
CA PHE A 216 6.91 -20.47 14.39
C PHE A 216 7.84 -19.33 13.98
N ILE A 217 7.30 -18.18 13.60
CA ILE A 217 8.04 -17.12 12.89
C ILE A 217 7.83 -15.74 13.53
N GLY A 218 6.83 -15.59 14.40
CA GLY A 218 6.46 -14.30 14.96
C GLY A 218 5.79 -13.39 13.93
N GLN A 219 6.05 -12.09 14.02
CA GLN A 219 5.52 -11.11 13.08
C GLN A 219 6.33 -11.16 11.78
N PHE A 220 5.70 -11.61 10.69
CA PHE A 220 6.35 -11.68 9.39
C PHE A 220 5.87 -10.55 8.50
N GLU A 221 6.77 -9.59 8.24
CA GLU A 221 6.51 -8.53 7.27
C GLU A 221 6.66 -9.09 5.85
N LEU A 222 5.52 -9.31 5.21
CA LEU A 222 5.47 -9.64 3.80
C LEU A 222 5.91 -8.43 2.98
N PRO A 223 6.74 -8.62 1.94
CA PRO A 223 6.95 -7.57 0.96
C PRO A 223 5.57 -7.25 0.34
N ALA A 224 5.24 -5.96 0.25
CA ALA A 224 3.97 -5.52 -0.32
C ALA A 224 3.81 -6.19 -1.70
N PRO A 225 2.68 -6.89 -1.95
CA PRO A 225 2.47 -7.53 -3.24
C PRO A 225 2.53 -6.45 -4.32
N GLU A 226 3.37 -6.67 -5.34
CA GLU A 226 3.39 -5.81 -6.52
C GLU A 226 2.06 -5.99 -7.25
N LEU A 227 1.12 -5.09 -6.97
CA LEU A 227 -0.18 -5.08 -7.61
C LEU A 227 0.02 -4.84 -9.11
N THR A 228 -0.63 -5.64 -9.94
CA THR A 228 -0.65 -5.41 -11.38
C THR A 228 -1.30 -4.06 -11.69
N GLU A 229 -0.92 -3.42 -12.80
CA GLU A 229 -1.49 -2.13 -13.21
C GLU A 229 -3.02 -2.16 -13.29
N GLU A 230 -3.60 -3.31 -13.64
CA GLU A 230 -5.04 -3.52 -13.71
C GLU A 230 -5.70 -3.48 -12.32
N GLU A 231 -5.09 -4.12 -11.33
CA GLU A 231 -5.60 -4.13 -9.96
C GLU A 231 -5.45 -2.75 -9.31
N ILE A 232 -4.35 -2.03 -9.60
CA ILE A 232 -4.18 -0.63 -9.18
C ILE A 232 -5.30 0.24 -9.77
N LYS A 233 -5.55 0.16 -11.08
CA LYS A 233 -6.64 0.90 -11.74
C LYS A 233 -8.01 0.55 -11.14
N ARG A 234 -8.24 -0.72 -10.81
CA ARG A 234 -9.47 -1.19 -10.17
C ARG A 234 -9.64 -0.60 -8.76
N GLN A 235 -8.58 -0.63 -7.95
CA GLN A 235 -8.58 -0.03 -6.61
C GLN A 235 -8.82 1.47 -6.67
N GLU A 236 -8.19 2.18 -7.62
CA GLU A 236 -8.45 3.60 -7.85
C GLU A 236 -9.90 3.87 -8.24
N GLN A 237 -10.47 3.06 -9.15
CA GLN A 237 -11.87 3.19 -9.54
C GLN A 237 -12.80 3.01 -8.34
N LEU A 238 -12.53 2.02 -7.48
CA LEU A 238 -13.29 1.79 -6.25
C LEU A 238 -13.13 2.97 -5.27
N LYS A 239 -11.92 3.50 -5.08
CA LYS A 239 -11.66 4.69 -4.24
C LYS A 239 -12.44 5.90 -4.75
N ARG A 240 -12.40 6.17 -6.06
CA ARG A 240 -13.19 7.24 -6.70
C ARG A 240 -14.70 7.05 -6.51
N HIS A 241 -15.20 5.82 -6.61
CA HIS A 241 -16.61 5.52 -6.39
C HIS A 241 -17.02 5.78 -4.93
N ARG A 242 -16.18 5.39 -3.97
CA ARG A 242 -16.41 5.64 -2.53
C ARG A 242 -16.45 7.13 -2.20
N ILE A 243 -15.49 7.91 -2.71
CA ILE A 243 -15.44 9.37 -2.52
C ILE A 243 -16.73 10.02 -3.05
N LYS A 244 -17.13 9.72 -4.28
CA LYS A 244 -18.37 10.25 -4.88
C LYS A 244 -19.62 9.86 -4.10
N SER A 245 -19.68 8.63 -3.60
CA SER A 245 -20.79 8.17 -2.76
C SER A 245 -20.85 8.94 -1.44
N ARG A 246 -19.70 9.19 -0.81
CA ARG A 246 -19.58 9.98 0.41
C ARG A 246 -20.03 11.42 0.22
N GLU A 247 -19.57 12.08 -0.84
CA GLU A 247 -20.00 13.44 -1.21
C GLU A 247 -21.51 13.49 -1.42
N ARG A 248 -22.08 12.50 -2.13
CA ARG A 248 -23.53 12.42 -2.33
C ARG A 248 -24.28 12.30 -1.01
N TYR A 249 -23.82 11.43 -0.12
CA TYR A 249 -24.44 11.26 1.20
C TYR A 249 -24.36 12.53 2.06
N GLN A 250 -23.23 13.25 2.03
CA GLN A 250 -23.07 14.52 2.74
C GLN A 250 -24.07 15.57 2.25
N LYS A 251 -24.27 15.68 0.93
CA LYS A 251 -25.28 16.60 0.34
C LYS A 251 -26.70 16.25 0.76
N ILE A 252 -27.02 14.95 0.83
CA ILE A 252 -28.34 14.49 1.32
C ILE A 252 -28.51 14.86 2.79
N LYS A 253 -27.50 14.61 3.63
CA LYS A 253 -27.54 14.91 5.06
C LYS A 253 -27.63 16.42 5.34
N ALA A 254 -26.99 17.25 4.51
CA ALA A 254 -27.05 18.71 4.59
C ALA A 254 -28.38 19.30 4.07
N GLY A 255 -29.26 18.49 3.49
CA GLY A 255 -30.53 18.94 2.89
C GLY A 255 -30.40 19.58 1.51
N GLU A 256 -29.19 19.65 0.94
CA GLU A 256 -28.94 20.19 -0.41
C GLU A 256 -29.52 19.30 -1.51
N HIS A 257 -29.81 18.02 -1.22
CA HIS A 257 -30.37 17.08 -2.19
C HIS A 257 -31.31 16.07 -1.52
N ALA A 258 -32.57 16.02 -1.97
CA ALA A 258 -33.50 14.94 -1.62
C ALA A 258 -33.45 13.78 -2.64
N VAL A 259 -33.37 12.54 -2.15
CA VAL A 259 -33.34 11.34 -3.00
C VAL A 259 -34.58 11.29 -3.89
N GLY A 260 -34.39 11.18 -5.21
CA GLY A 260 -35.47 11.11 -6.20
C GLY A 260 -35.86 12.46 -6.84
N GLN A 261 -35.40 13.59 -6.29
CA GLN A 261 -35.60 14.90 -6.93
C GLN A 261 -34.54 15.16 -8.03
N PRO A 262 -34.93 15.72 -9.19
CA PRO A 262 -33.99 16.13 -10.23
C PRO A 262 -33.05 17.24 -9.73
N PHE A 263 -31.79 17.21 -10.19
CA PHE A 263 -30.85 18.29 -10.00
C PHE A 263 -31.19 19.46 -10.90
N MET A 264 -31.24 20.67 -10.34
CA MET A 264 -31.28 21.91 -11.11
C MET A 264 -29.86 22.27 -11.54
N LEU A 265 -29.57 22.16 -12.83
CA LEU A 265 -28.26 22.42 -13.41
C LEU A 265 -28.35 23.55 -14.43
N THR A 266 -27.29 24.33 -14.57
CA THR A 266 -27.19 25.36 -15.60
C THR A 266 -26.60 24.78 -16.88
N CYS A 267 -27.27 25.02 -18.01
CA CYS A 267 -26.78 24.55 -19.29
C CYS A 267 -25.55 25.35 -19.72
N LYS A 268 -24.42 24.68 -19.97
CA LYS A 268 -23.19 25.32 -20.47
C LYS A 268 -23.33 26.05 -21.81
N CYS A 269 -24.37 25.74 -22.60
CA CYS A 269 -24.58 26.35 -23.92
C CYS A 269 -25.51 27.57 -23.90
N CYS A 270 -26.63 27.50 -23.17
CA CYS A 270 -27.63 28.57 -23.16
C CYS A 270 -27.77 29.31 -21.82
N GLY A 271 -27.05 28.88 -20.78
CA GLY A 271 -27.11 29.47 -19.43
C GLY A 271 -28.40 29.18 -18.67
N GLN A 272 -29.41 28.58 -19.31
CA GLN A 272 -30.70 28.28 -18.67
C GLN A 272 -30.60 27.12 -17.68
N GLU A 273 -31.37 27.22 -16.60
CA GLU A 273 -31.54 26.15 -15.62
C GLU A 273 -32.42 25.03 -16.18
N PHE A 274 -32.04 23.79 -15.94
CA PHE A 274 -32.80 22.62 -16.35
C PHE A 274 -32.70 21.50 -15.32
N ALA A 275 -33.74 20.67 -15.27
CA ALA A 275 -33.83 19.52 -14.39
C ALA A 275 -33.13 18.30 -15.02
N SER A 276 -32.28 17.61 -14.25
CA SER A 276 -31.64 16.37 -14.68
C SER A 276 -31.62 15.29 -13.61
N LYS A 277 -31.70 14.03 -14.03
CA LYS A 277 -31.54 12.86 -13.14
C LYS A 277 -30.07 12.58 -12.81
N ARG A 278 -29.11 13.16 -13.54
CA ARG A 278 -27.67 12.93 -13.35
C ARG A 278 -26.98 14.24 -13.02
N THR A 279 -26.06 14.25 -12.06
CA THR A 279 -25.31 15.45 -11.65
C THR A 279 -24.33 15.96 -12.72
N ASN A 280 -23.92 15.10 -13.65
CA ASN A 280 -22.88 15.41 -14.63
C ASN A 280 -23.43 15.82 -16.02
N THR A 281 -24.73 16.00 -16.17
CA THR A 281 -25.29 16.51 -17.42
C THR A 281 -24.97 17.99 -17.60
N LEU A 282 -24.32 18.31 -18.71
CA LEU A 282 -23.83 19.66 -19.01
C LEU A 282 -24.81 20.50 -19.84
N PHE A 283 -25.79 19.85 -20.48
CA PHE A 283 -26.65 20.47 -21.47
C PHE A 283 -28.12 20.10 -21.23
N CYS A 284 -29.02 21.07 -21.43
CA CYS A 284 -30.47 20.87 -21.28
C CYS A 284 -31.07 19.96 -22.37
N GLY A 285 -30.35 19.73 -23.47
CA GLY A 285 -30.80 18.85 -24.55
C GLY A 285 -29.76 18.62 -25.64
N PRO A 286 -30.04 17.71 -26.59
CA PRO A 286 -29.12 17.37 -27.69
C PRO A 286 -28.80 18.56 -28.59
N ASN A 287 -29.74 19.49 -28.77
CA ASN A 287 -29.53 20.70 -29.56
C ASN A 287 -28.48 21.63 -28.94
N CYS A 288 -28.57 21.88 -27.63
CA CYS A 288 -27.57 22.67 -26.89
C CYS A 288 -26.21 21.96 -26.87
N ARG A 289 -26.18 20.63 -26.74
CA ARG A 289 -24.95 19.84 -26.85
C ARG A 289 -24.29 20.02 -28.23
N ALA A 290 -25.04 19.84 -29.29
CA ALA A 290 -24.54 19.98 -30.66
C ALA A 290 -24.16 21.42 -30.99
N LYS A 291 -24.86 22.42 -30.44
CA LYS A 291 -24.52 23.83 -30.60
C LYS A 291 -23.18 24.16 -29.92
N PHE A 292 -23.00 23.73 -28.67
CA PHE A 292 -21.76 23.94 -27.91
C PHE A 292 -20.53 23.36 -28.62
N TYR A 293 -20.56 22.07 -28.97
CA TYR A 293 -19.43 21.45 -29.67
C TYR A 293 -19.19 22.02 -31.07
N ARG A 294 -20.23 22.50 -31.76
CA ARG A 294 -20.06 23.25 -33.03
C ARG A 294 -19.39 24.60 -32.83
N GLN A 295 -19.69 25.30 -31.73
CA GLN A 295 -19.06 26.57 -31.37
C GLN A 295 -17.59 26.35 -31.00
N GLU A 296 -17.27 25.39 -30.13
CA GLU A 296 -15.87 25.04 -29.80
C GLU A 296 -15.07 24.64 -31.04
N ALA A 297 -15.66 23.82 -31.93
CA ALA A 297 -15.02 23.45 -33.18
C ALA A 297 -14.87 24.63 -34.16
N ALA A 298 -15.73 25.65 -34.09
CA ALA A 298 -15.61 26.84 -34.92
C ALA A 298 -14.53 27.79 -34.37
N GLU A 299 -14.45 27.91 -33.05
CA GLU A 299 -13.42 28.67 -32.33
C GLU A 299 -12.03 28.07 -32.57
N SER A 300 -11.87 26.74 -32.49
CA SER A 300 -10.59 26.08 -32.80
C SER A 300 -10.16 26.19 -34.27
N ARG A 301 -11.11 26.42 -35.18
CA ARG A 301 -10.85 26.68 -36.60
C ARG A 301 -10.78 28.17 -36.93
N SER A 302 -11.07 29.05 -35.98
CA SER A 302 -11.01 30.48 -36.20
C SER A 302 -9.56 30.90 -36.37
N ARG A 303 -9.31 31.73 -37.37
CA ARG A 303 -7.98 32.25 -37.69
C ARG A 303 -8.11 33.70 -38.11
N GLU A 304 -7.06 34.45 -37.89
CA GLU A 304 -6.95 35.82 -38.36
C GLU A 304 -6.60 35.83 -39.85
N CYS A 305 -7.33 36.62 -40.63
CA CYS A 305 -7.10 36.80 -42.06
C CYS A 305 -7.03 38.29 -42.38
N THR A 306 -6.07 38.68 -43.21
CA THR A 306 -5.93 40.06 -43.71
C THR A 306 -6.77 40.25 -44.97
N CYS A 307 -7.55 41.33 -45.01
CA CYS A 307 -8.39 41.65 -46.16
C CYS A 307 -7.55 42.13 -47.36
N GLU A 308 -7.66 41.47 -48.51
CA GLU A 308 -6.93 41.82 -49.74
C GLU A 308 -7.26 43.25 -50.27
N ASN A 309 -8.38 43.85 -49.88
CA ASN A 309 -8.77 45.19 -50.36
C ASN A 309 -8.43 46.34 -49.40
N CYS A 310 -8.62 46.15 -48.09
CA CYS A 310 -8.49 47.22 -47.10
C CYS A 310 -7.40 46.98 -46.06
N GLY A 311 -6.71 45.82 -46.11
CA GLY A 311 -5.59 45.48 -45.21
C GLY A 311 -6.00 45.16 -43.77
N LYS A 312 -7.26 45.33 -43.38
CA LYS A 312 -7.72 45.04 -42.01
C LYS A 312 -7.68 43.54 -41.71
N VAL A 313 -7.20 43.19 -40.51
CA VAL A 313 -7.26 41.83 -39.96
C VAL A 313 -8.67 41.55 -39.45
N PHE A 314 -9.24 40.40 -39.80
CA PHE A 314 -10.55 39.96 -39.33
C PHE A 314 -10.55 38.44 -39.06
N PRO A 315 -11.34 37.97 -38.08
CA PRO A 315 -11.45 36.54 -37.80
C PRO A 315 -12.32 35.84 -38.85
N THR A 316 -11.86 34.70 -39.35
CA THR A 316 -12.63 33.82 -40.24
C THR A 316 -12.41 32.36 -39.88
N THR A 317 -13.46 31.54 -40.03
CA THR A 317 -13.39 30.08 -39.86
C THR A 317 -13.23 29.35 -41.19
N ARG A 318 -13.37 30.06 -42.32
CA ARG A 318 -13.29 29.50 -43.68
C ARG A 318 -11.96 29.85 -44.32
N SER A 319 -11.32 28.85 -44.91
CA SER A 319 -10.00 29.03 -45.51
C SER A 319 -9.99 29.87 -46.80
N SER A 320 -11.13 29.95 -47.49
CA SER A 320 -11.29 30.61 -48.78
C SER A 320 -11.66 32.10 -48.71
N VAL A 321 -11.94 32.63 -47.52
CA VAL A 321 -12.37 34.03 -47.34
C VAL A 321 -11.16 34.95 -47.38
N LYS A 322 -11.18 35.91 -48.31
CA LYS A 322 -10.09 36.86 -48.60
C LYS A 322 -10.43 38.33 -48.29
N TYR A 323 -11.70 38.62 -48.02
CA TYR A 323 -12.20 39.98 -47.82
C TYR A 323 -13.02 40.05 -46.53
N CYS A 324 -12.85 41.14 -45.77
CA CYS A 324 -13.53 41.33 -44.49
C CYS A 324 -15.04 41.62 -44.61
N SER A 325 -15.50 42.06 -45.79
CA SER A 325 -16.92 42.37 -46.05
C SER A 325 -17.24 42.29 -47.54
N ASP A 326 -18.53 42.14 -47.86
CA ASP A 326 -19.00 42.11 -49.25
C ASP A 326 -18.72 43.43 -49.99
N ALA A 327 -18.75 44.57 -49.29
CA ALA A 327 -18.34 45.85 -49.84
C ALA A 327 -16.85 45.85 -50.22
N CYS A 328 -15.97 45.26 -49.40
CA CYS A 328 -14.56 45.12 -49.74
C CYS A 328 -14.32 44.17 -50.91
N ARG A 329 -15.09 43.09 -51.00
CA ARG A 329 -15.05 42.17 -52.16
C ARG A 329 -15.46 42.89 -53.44
N TYR A 330 -16.56 43.65 -53.40
CA TYR A 330 -17.07 44.38 -54.56
C TYR A 330 -16.14 45.52 -54.99
N ALA A 331 -15.59 46.29 -54.04
CA ALA A 331 -14.60 47.32 -54.32
C ALA A 331 -13.31 46.73 -54.93
N ALA A 332 -12.84 45.58 -54.44
CA ALA A 332 -11.71 44.87 -55.05
C ALA A 332 -12.02 44.42 -56.48
N GLN A 333 -13.24 43.94 -56.73
CA GLN A 333 -13.69 43.53 -58.06
C GLN A 333 -13.72 44.72 -59.04
N ILE A 334 -14.24 45.87 -58.61
CA ILE A 334 -14.23 47.10 -59.42
C ILE A 334 -12.78 47.53 -59.72
N LYS A 335 -11.90 47.55 -58.72
CA LYS A 335 -10.47 47.88 -58.92
C LYS A 335 -9.81 46.94 -59.95
N ARG A 336 -10.06 45.62 -59.84
CA ARG A 336 -9.54 44.62 -60.80
C ARG A 336 -10.08 44.83 -62.21
N GLN A 337 -11.38 45.10 -62.36
CA GLN A 337 -11.98 45.38 -63.66
C GLN A 337 -11.46 46.69 -64.27
N GLY A 338 -11.27 47.73 -63.45
CA GLY A 338 -10.67 49.00 -63.85
C GLY A 338 -9.23 48.82 -64.34
N ALA A 339 -8.40 48.10 -63.57
CA ALA A 339 -7.02 47.77 -63.96
C ALA A 339 -6.97 46.97 -65.27
N ARG A 340 -7.86 45.97 -65.43
CA ARG A 340 -7.94 45.19 -66.69
C ARG A 340 -8.33 46.06 -67.88
N LYS A 341 -9.31 46.97 -67.73
CA LYS A 341 -9.71 47.91 -68.78
C LYS A 341 -8.58 48.90 -69.10
N LYS A 342 -7.83 49.37 -68.09
CA LYS A 342 -6.66 50.23 -68.28
C LYS A 342 -5.55 49.50 -69.05
N ALA A 343 -5.19 48.29 -68.65
CA ALA A 343 -4.20 47.47 -69.35
C ALA A 343 -4.62 47.16 -70.80
N LEU A 344 -5.90 46.89 -71.06
CA LEU A 344 -6.43 46.71 -72.42
C LEU A 344 -6.33 47.99 -73.27
N ARG A 345 -6.45 49.17 -72.66
CA ARG A 345 -6.26 50.45 -73.36
C ARG A 345 -4.79 50.72 -73.62
N GLU A 346 -3.92 50.47 -72.64
CA GLU A 346 -2.47 50.61 -72.78
C GLU A 346 -1.92 49.67 -73.88
N ALA A 347 -2.37 48.41 -73.90
CA ALA A 347 -2.01 47.46 -74.95
C ALA A 347 -2.48 47.91 -76.35
N LYS A 348 -3.69 48.48 -76.46
CA LYS A 348 -4.17 49.04 -77.72
C LYS A 348 -3.36 50.26 -78.16
N ASN A 349 -3.04 51.16 -77.23
CA ASN A 349 -2.22 52.33 -77.53
C ASN A 349 -0.78 51.91 -77.93
N GLU A 350 -0.21 50.87 -77.32
CA GLU A 350 1.09 50.32 -77.71
C GLU A 350 1.06 49.65 -79.10
N GLU A 351 -0.05 49.00 -79.48
CA GLU A 351 -0.24 48.49 -80.85
C GLU A 351 -0.40 49.61 -81.89
N GLU A 352 -1.07 50.71 -81.55
CA GLU A 352 -1.21 51.88 -82.42
C GLU A 352 0.12 52.65 -82.59
N ILE A 353 0.95 52.71 -81.54
CA ILE A 353 2.31 53.31 -81.61
C ILE A 353 3.27 52.45 -82.44
N LYS A 354 3.06 51.13 -82.52
CA LYS A 354 3.89 50.23 -83.35
C LYS A 354 3.48 50.21 -84.82
N THR A 355 2.31 50.74 -85.17
CA THR A 355 1.78 50.76 -86.54
C THR A 355 1.83 52.14 -87.20
N SER A 356 2.28 53.17 -86.47
CA SER A 356 2.61 54.52 -86.95
C SER A 356 4.11 54.70 -87.07
#